data_AF-A0A1S3XSQ5-F1
#
_entry.id   AF-A0A1S3XSQ5-F1
#
_cell.length_a   1.000
_cell.length_b   1.000
_cell.length_c   1.000
_cell.angle_alpha   90.00
_cell.angle_beta   90.00
_cell.angle_gamma   90.00
#
_symmetry.space_group_name_H-M   'P 1'
#
loop_
_entity.id
_entity.type
_entity.pdbx_description
1 polymer ?
#
loop_
_entity_poly.entity_id
_entity_poly.type
_entity_poly.pdbx_seq_one_letter_code
_entity_poly.pdbx_strand_id
1 'polypeptide(L)'
;MPMTGKDKTAQGRSACVNIFNKLVEECNESALKYYNICLPFLLDSSNNENPVLRENALYGLRLCAKYGGFVFKPFIGEALSRINVVITHLHALAPENEQAYHDAVFALGQICQFHRESIDSTQIIPAWLNCLLIRGNMVVHDQLCSMVERSDRELLGPKYEHFPKNLSVFAEVLCTGKDLATEEMKSRMINPLRNLQKTVPAATWASAWSLLLPQQEMELESILSHKEDANLSSVQSGAKLGGRKGRKLKGRRQKLILRK
;
A
#
# COMPACT_ATOMS: atom_id res chain seq x y z
N MET A 1 5.62 -31.57 7.26
CA MET A 1 6.72 -30.64 7.55
C MET A 1 7.04 -30.68 9.04
N PRO A 2 8.28 -30.41 9.47
CA PRO A 2 8.68 -30.40 10.87
C PRO A 2 8.09 -29.23 11.70
N MET A 3 6.83 -28.86 11.50
CA MET A 3 6.17 -27.68 12.09
C MET A 3 5.49 -27.96 13.46
N THR A 4 5.16 -29.21 13.77
CA THR A 4 4.16 -29.51 14.82
C THR A 4 4.71 -30.13 16.11
N GLY A 5 6.03 -30.24 16.25
CA GLY A 5 6.66 -30.85 17.44
C GLY A 5 6.99 -29.80 18.51
N LYS A 6 6.53 -30.01 19.75
CA LYS A 6 6.77 -29.13 20.90
C LYS A 6 8.24 -29.02 21.32
N ASP A 7 9.09 -29.96 20.87
CA ASP A 7 10.52 -30.03 21.20
C ASP A 7 11.45 -29.23 20.26
N LYS A 8 10.92 -28.25 19.53
CA LYS A 8 11.70 -27.50 18.54
C LYS A 8 12.06 -26.12 19.03
N THR A 9 13.36 -25.80 18.96
CA THR A 9 13.91 -24.49 19.28
C THR A 9 13.22 -23.40 18.44
N ALA A 10 13.15 -22.17 18.98
CA ALA A 10 12.59 -21.03 18.25
C ALA A 10 13.27 -20.83 16.88
N GLN A 11 14.57 -21.15 16.78
CA GLN A 11 15.33 -21.12 15.54
C GLN A 11 14.79 -22.13 14.50
N GLY A 12 14.55 -23.39 14.90
CA GLY A 12 14.02 -24.40 13.99
C GLY A 12 12.61 -24.05 13.50
N ARG A 13 11.78 -23.50 14.40
CA ARG A 13 10.46 -22.97 14.05
C ARG A 13 10.56 -21.83 13.04
N SER A 14 11.44 -20.87 13.30
CA SER A 14 11.67 -19.69 12.45
C SER A 14 12.15 -20.08 11.04
N ALA A 15 13.07 -21.05 10.94
CA ALA A 15 13.52 -21.56 9.64
C ALA A 15 12.35 -22.16 8.82
N CYS A 16 11.45 -22.89 9.47
CA CYS A 16 10.31 -23.47 8.76
C CYS A 16 9.29 -22.42 8.33
N VAL A 17 9.04 -21.39 9.15
CA VAL A 17 8.24 -20.21 8.76
C VAL A 17 8.85 -19.57 7.51
N ASN A 18 10.15 -19.30 7.51
CA ASN A 18 10.81 -18.61 6.39
C ASN A 18 10.76 -19.41 5.08
N ILE A 19 10.91 -20.73 5.14
CA ILE A 19 10.75 -21.60 3.97
C ILE A 19 9.33 -21.47 3.42
N PHE A 20 8.32 -21.49 4.29
CA PHE A 20 6.93 -21.33 3.85
C PHE A 20 6.66 -19.93 3.30
N ASN A 21 7.13 -18.87 3.95
CA ASN A 21 7.00 -17.49 3.48
C ASN A 21 7.60 -17.34 2.07
N LYS A 22 8.81 -17.88 1.86
CA LYS A 22 9.45 -17.81 0.55
C LYS A 22 8.67 -18.58 -0.51
N LEU A 23 8.09 -19.73 -0.14
CA LEU A 23 7.22 -20.48 -1.04
C LEU A 23 5.98 -19.68 -1.43
N VAL A 24 5.32 -19.00 -0.50
CA VAL A 24 4.15 -18.16 -0.81
C VAL A 24 4.55 -16.98 -1.69
N GLU A 25 5.68 -16.34 -1.40
CA GLU A 25 6.18 -15.18 -2.15
C GLU A 25 6.54 -15.52 -3.61
N GLU A 26 7.18 -16.67 -3.85
CA GLU A 26 7.60 -17.08 -5.20
C GLU A 26 6.47 -17.75 -5.99
N CYS A 27 5.60 -18.51 -5.31
CA CYS A 27 4.62 -19.37 -5.97
C CYS A 27 3.19 -18.87 -5.87
N ASN A 28 2.90 -17.83 -5.09
CA ASN A 28 1.58 -17.23 -4.89
C ASN A 28 0.49 -18.32 -4.70
N GLU A 29 -0.50 -18.37 -5.58
CA GLU A 29 -1.62 -19.31 -5.54
C GLU A 29 -1.20 -20.80 -5.58
N SER A 30 -0.03 -21.12 -6.14
CA SER A 30 0.45 -22.52 -6.16
C SER A 30 0.85 -23.02 -4.76
N ALA A 31 1.08 -22.11 -3.80
CA ALA A 31 1.36 -22.45 -2.41
C ALA A 31 0.10 -22.79 -1.59
N LEU A 32 -1.11 -22.53 -2.11
CA LEU A 32 -2.38 -22.71 -1.38
C LEU A 32 -2.57 -24.11 -0.79
N LYS A 33 -2.09 -25.15 -1.48
CA LYS A 33 -2.17 -26.54 -1.02
C LYS A 33 -1.48 -26.79 0.34
N TYR A 34 -0.60 -25.90 0.77
CA TYR A 34 0.12 -26.00 2.04
C TYR A 34 -0.52 -25.17 3.16
N TYR A 35 -1.50 -24.30 2.86
CA TYR A 35 -2.05 -23.35 3.83
C TYR A 35 -2.70 -24.05 5.02
N ASN A 36 -3.49 -25.11 4.80
CA ASN A 36 -4.13 -25.85 5.88
C ASN A 36 -3.13 -26.47 6.88
N ILE A 37 -1.89 -26.71 6.45
CA ILE A 37 -0.83 -27.27 7.29
C ILE A 37 -0.02 -26.15 7.95
N CYS A 38 0.29 -25.09 7.20
CA CYS A 38 1.24 -24.06 7.62
C CYS A 38 0.58 -22.87 8.35
N LEU A 39 -0.64 -22.48 7.98
CA LEU A 39 -1.33 -21.33 8.62
C LEU A 39 -1.57 -21.51 10.11
N PRO A 40 -2.03 -22.66 10.62
CA PRO A 40 -2.17 -22.85 12.07
C PRO A 40 -0.86 -22.61 12.81
N PHE A 41 0.27 -23.01 12.21
CA PHE A 41 1.59 -22.80 12.79
C PHE A 41 2.06 -21.34 12.72
N LEU A 42 1.76 -20.64 11.62
CA LEU A 42 2.00 -19.20 11.53
C LEU A 42 1.23 -18.46 12.61
N LEU A 43 -0.07 -18.72 12.74
CA LEU A 43 -0.95 -18.06 13.71
C LEU A 43 -0.48 -18.29 15.16
N ASP A 44 -0.09 -19.52 15.51
CA ASP A 44 0.51 -19.84 16.82
C ASP A 44 1.81 -19.05 17.06
N SER A 45 2.59 -18.86 15.99
CA SER A 45 3.89 -18.17 16.06
C SER A 45 3.77 -16.63 16.05
N SER A 46 2.65 -16.07 15.58
CA SER A 46 2.42 -14.61 15.44
C SER A 46 2.42 -13.83 16.77
N ASN A 47 2.29 -14.51 17.91
CA ASN A 47 2.40 -13.90 19.24
C ASN A 47 3.46 -14.59 20.11
N ASN A 48 4.42 -15.29 19.50
CA ASN A 48 5.49 -15.96 20.24
C ASN A 48 6.36 -14.94 20.99
N GLU A 49 6.98 -15.31 22.11
CA GLU A 49 7.90 -14.44 22.85
C GLU A 49 9.16 -14.11 22.05
N ASN A 50 9.66 -15.05 21.23
CA ASN A 50 10.83 -14.83 20.41
C ASN A 50 10.53 -13.80 19.30
N PRO A 51 11.22 -12.65 19.29
CA PRO A 51 10.92 -11.55 18.36
C PRO A 51 11.08 -11.95 16.89
N VAL A 52 12.14 -12.69 16.56
CA VAL A 52 12.42 -13.12 15.19
C VAL A 52 11.35 -14.07 14.67
N LEU A 53 10.91 -15.03 15.49
CA LEU A 53 9.84 -15.95 15.10
C LEU A 53 8.51 -15.22 14.94
N ARG A 54 8.20 -14.29 15.84
CA ARG A 54 6.99 -13.46 15.78
C ARG A 54 6.94 -12.61 14.50
N GLU A 55 8.03 -11.92 14.19
CA GLU A 55 8.21 -11.14 12.97
C GLU A 55 7.98 -12.01 11.72
N ASN A 56 8.72 -13.12 11.59
CA ASN A 56 8.61 -14.01 10.44
C ASN A 56 7.18 -14.56 10.29
N ALA A 57 6.50 -14.85 11.40
CA ALA A 57 5.13 -15.34 11.37
C ALA A 57 4.14 -14.29 10.86
N LEU A 58 4.29 -13.03 11.29
CA LEU A 58 3.45 -11.92 10.83
C LEU A 58 3.71 -11.56 9.37
N TYR A 59 4.98 -11.60 8.94
CA TYR A 59 5.33 -11.47 7.52
C TYR A 59 4.61 -12.54 6.68
N GLY A 60 4.67 -13.81 7.13
CA GLY A 60 3.97 -14.92 6.51
C GLY A 60 2.45 -14.74 6.47
N LEU A 61 1.87 -14.25 7.56
CA LEU A 61 0.44 -13.97 7.65
C LEU A 61 0.03 -12.89 6.63
N ARG A 62 0.84 -11.85 6.45
CA ARG A 62 0.65 -10.81 5.44
C ARG A 62 0.59 -11.41 4.02
N LEU A 63 1.51 -12.34 3.71
CA LEU A 63 1.56 -12.98 2.39
C LEU A 63 0.33 -13.88 2.19
N CYS A 64 -0.07 -14.59 3.24
CA CYS A 64 -1.24 -15.45 3.20
C CYS A 64 -2.54 -14.66 3.03
N ALA A 65 -2.67 -13.49 3.64
CA ALA A 65 -3.82 -12.60 3.41
C ALA A 65 -3.85 -12.05 1.98
N LYS A 66 -2.69 -11.86 1.33
CA LYS A 66 -2.61 -11.38 -0.06
C LYS A 66 -2.99 -12.47 -1.08
N TYR A 67 -2.35 -13.62 -0.95
CA TYR A 67 -2.35 -14.67 -1.98
C TYR A 67 -3.23 -15.87 -1.63
N GLY A 68 -3.80 -15.89 -0.42
CA GLY A 68 -4.53 -17.03 0.12
C GLY A 68 -5.94 -17.23 -0.45
N GLY A 69 -6.51 -16.22 -1.10
CA GLY A 69 -7.84 -16.28 -1.69
C GLY A 69 -8.88 -16.88 -0.74
N PHE A 70 -9.73 -17.78 -1.26
CA PHE A 70 -10.77 -18.42 -0.45
C PHE A 70 -10.21 -19.35 0.65
N VAL A 71 -8.99 -19.87 0.49
CA VAL A 71 -8.37 -20.82 1.44
C VAL A 71 -8.00 -20.11 2.74
N PHE A 72 -7.74 -18.80 2.70
CA PHE A 72 -7.46 -18.00 3.89
C PHE A 72 -8.71 -17.69 4.73
N LYS A 73 -9.91 -17.69 4.12
CA LYS A 73 -11.16 -17.26 4.78
C LYS A 73 -11.43 -17.89 6.15
N PRO A 74 -11.28 -19.22 6.35
CA PRO A 74 -11.52 -19.84 7.64
C PRO A 74 -10.59 -19.33 8.76
N PHE A 75 -9.47 -18.72 8.41
CA PHE A 75 -8.43 -18.27 9.34
C PHE A 75 -8.53 -16.78 9.68
N ILE A 76 -9.39 -16.01 9.00
CA ILE A 76 -9.46 -14.54 9.14
C ILE A 76 -9.73 -14.12 10.58
N GLY A 77 -10.70 -14.76 11.26
CA GLY A 77 -11.04 -14.40 12.64
C GLY A 77 -9.86 -14.56 13.60
N GLU A 78 -9.14 -15.68 13.50
CA GLU A 78 -7.94 -15.92 14.29
C GLU A 78 -6.81 -14.97 13.88
N ALA A 79 -6.59 -14.74 12.59
CA ALA A 79 -5.59 -13.80 12.09
C ALA A 79 -5.81 -12.38 12.66
N LEU A 80 -7.05 -11.89 12.64
CA LEU A 80 -7.41 -10.60 13.23
C LEU A 80 -7.13 -10.57 14.73
N SER A 81 -7.46 -11.65 15.46
CA SER A 81 -7.16 -11.75 16.89
C SER A 81 -5.65 -11.65 17.16
N ARG A 82 -4.84 -12.42 16.42
CA ARG A 82 -3.37 -12.43 16.55
C ARG A 82 -2.74 -11.08 16.21
N ILE A 83 -3.21 -10.44 15.13
CA ILE A 83 -2.78 -9.11 14.72
C ILE A 83 -3.12 -8.09 15.82
N ASN A 84 -4.34 -8.13 16.36
CA ASN A 84 -4.79 -7.20 17.39
C ASN A 84 -3.87 -7.23 18.63
N VAL A 85 -3.48 -8.42 19.08
CA VAL A 85 -2.54 -8.59 20.20
C VAL A 85 -1.22 -7.85 19.97
N VAL A 86 -0.67 -7.89 18.74
CA VAL A 86 0.60 -7.24 18.41
C VAL A 86 0.44 -5.72 18.33
N ILE A 87 -0.59 -5.24 17.63
CA ILE A 87 -0.78 -3.80 17.41
C ILE A 87 -1.14 -3.04 18.70
N THR A 88 -1.81 -3.71 19.65
CA THR A 88 -2.18 -3.09 20.94
C THR A 88 -1.15 -3.36 22.05
N HIS A 89 -0.02 -4.01 21.75
CA HIS A 89 0.97 -4.33 22.77
C HIS A 89 1.61 -3.05 23.34
N LEU A 90 1.78 -2.98 24.67
CA LEU A 90 2.32 -1.80 25.34
C LEU A 90 3.69 -1.36 24.79
N HIS A 91 4.52 -2.34 24.41
CA HIS A 91 5.84 -2.12 23.84
C HIS A 91 5.90 -2.45 22.33
N ALA A 92 4.77 -2.31 21.61
CA ALA A 92 4.69 -2.65 20.19
C ALA A 92 5.75 -1.92 19.32
N LEU A 93 6.14 -0.71 19.72
CA LEU A 93 7.12 0.13 19.01
C LEU A 93 8.52 0.10 19.64
N ALA A 94 8.80 -0.82 20.56
CA ALA A 94 10.18 -1.06 21.00
C ALA A 94 11.00 -1.65 19.83
N PRO A 95 12.33 -1.40 19.73
CA PRO A 95 13.14 -1.83 18.60
C PRO A 95 13.02 -3.33 18.24
N GLU A 96 12.83 -4.19 19.24
CA GLU A 96 12.66 -5.64 19.07
C GLU A 96 11.25 -6.06 18.60
N ASN A 97 10.28 -5.15 18.61
CA ASN A 97 8.88 -5.39 18.27
C ASN A 97 8.40 -4.59 17.05
N GLU A 98 9.11 -3.52 16.70
CA GLU A 98 8.70 -2.55 15.69
C GLU A 98 8.43 -3.21 14.33
N GLN A 99 9.32 -4.09 13.86
CA GLN A 99 9.13 -4.79 12.59
C GLN A 99 7.90 -5.71 12.62
N ALA A 100 7.69 -6.44 13.72
CA ALA A 100 6.50 -7.26 13.93
C ALA A 100 5.22 -6.40 13.94
N TYR A 101 5.23 -5.23 14.57
CA TYR A 101 4.13 -4.27 14.52
C TYR A 101 3.82 -3.85 13.08
N HIS A 102 4.84 -3.49 12.32
CA HIS A 102 4.67 -3.09 10.91
C HIS A 102 4.08 -4.21 10.05
N ASP A 103 4.60 -5.44 10.17
CA ASP A 103 4.04 -6.57 9.42
C ASP A 103 2.61 -6.92 9.87
N ALA A 104 2.27 -6.73 11.14
CA ALA A 104 0.89 -6.88 11.64
C ALA A 104 -0.06 -5.85 11.04
N VAL A 105 0.33 -4.57 11.01
CA VAL A 105 -0.45 -3.48 10.38
C VAL A 105 -0.59 -3.71 8.88
N PHE A 106 0.46 -4.18 8.21
CA PHE A 106 0.40 -4.52 6.78
C PHE A 106 -0.51 -5.72 6.52
N ALA A 107 -0.44 -6.77 7.36
CA ALA A 107 -1.33 -7.91 7.27
C ALA A 107 -2.80 -7.50 7.47
N LEU A 108 -3.07 -6.59 8.40
CA LEU A 108 -4.42 -6.04 8.60
C LEU A 108 -4.93 -5.34 7.34
N GLY A 109 -4.09 -4.51 6.71
CA GLY A 109 -4.41 -3.86 5.43
C GLY A 109 -4.66 -4.87 4.31
N GLN A 110 -3.88 -5.97 4.25
CA GLN A 110 -4.09 -7.04 3.26
C GLN A 110 -5.45 -7.71 3.45
N ILE A 111 -5.86 -7.95 4.70
CA ILE A 111 -7.21 -8.48 5.01
C ILE A 111 -8.29 -7.48 4.57
N CYS A 112 -8.15 -6.19 4.89
CA CYS A 112 -9.07 -5.12 4.44
C CYS A 112 -9.19 -5.04 2.91
N GLN A 113 -8.10 -5.36 2.20
CA GLN A 113 -8.00 -5.27 0.75
C GLN A 113 -8.56 -6.50 0.04
N PHE A 114 -8.16 -7.70 0.45
CA PHE A 114 -8.42 -8.95 -0.29
C PHE A 114 -9.56 -9.79 0.31
N HIS A 115 -9.99 -9.46 1.53
CA HIS A 115 -10.99 -10.24 2.26
C HIS A 115 -12.06 -9.37 2.92
N ARG A 116 -12.35 -8.21 2.32
CA ARG A 116 -13.30 -7.21 2.84
C ARG A 116 -14.67 -7.79 3.15
N GLU A 117 -15.16 -8.71 2.33
CA GLU A 117 -16.46 -9.36 2.48
C GLU A 117 -16.52 -10.34 3.66
N SER A 118 -15.38 -10.64 4.29
CA SER A 118 -15.26 -11.61 5.37
C SER A 118 -14.95 -10.94 6.73
N ILE A 119 -15.01 -9.61 6.81
CA ILE A 119 -14.73 -8.83 8.02
C ILE A 119 -15.83 -7.80 8.29
N ASP A 120 -15.93 -7.34 9.55
CA ASP A 120 -16.68 -6.12 9.86
C ASP A 120 -15.87 -4.89 9.44
N SER A 121 -16.07 -4.44 8.20
CA SER A 121 -15.34 -3.29 7.64
C SER A 121 -15.54 -2.01 8.45
N THR A 122 -16.66 -1.86 9.16
CA THR A 122 -16.96 -0.67 9.95
C THR A 122 -16.09 -0.55 11.20
N GLN A 123 -15.54 -1.66 11.68
CA GLN A 123 -14.63 -1.68 12.82
C GLN A 123 -13.17 -1.82 12.38
N ILE A 124 -12.91 -2.72 11.43
CA ILE A 124 -11.54 -3.10 11.08
C ILE A 124 -10.82 -2.03 10.25
N ILE A 125 -11.51 -1.37 9.31
CA ILE A 125 -10.89 -0.32 8.48
C ILE A 125 -10.47 0.89 9.35
N PRO A 126 -11.33 1.43 10.24
CA PRO A 126 -10.91 2.52 11.12
C PRO A 126 -9.75 2.15 12.04
N ALA A 127 -9.74 0.93 12.58
CA ALA A 127 -8.64 0.44 13.40
C ALA A 127 -7.32 0.44 12.61
N TRP A 128 -7.34 -0.08 11.39
CA TRP A 128 -6.18 -0.07 10.50
C TRP A 128 -5.70 1.36 10.15
N LEU A 129 -6.62 2.26 9.77
CA LEU A 129 -6.30 3.66 9.47
C LEU A 129 -5.66 4.37 10.67
N ASN A 130 -6.05 4.01 11.89
CA ASN A 130 -5.45 4.57 13.11
C ASN A 130 -3.99 4.16 13.32
N CYS A 131 -3.60 2.98 12.85
CA CYS A 131 -2.21 2.51 12.90
C CYS A 131 -1.29 3.26 11.92
N LEU A 132 -1.83 3.84 10.84
CA LEU A 132 -1.03 4.48 9.77
C LEU A 132 -0.35 5.78 10.19
N LEU A 133 -0.95 6.53 11.12
CA LEU A 133 -0.40 7.82 11.60
C LEU A 133 0.71 7.66 12.65
N ILE A 134 1.01 6.43 13.06
CA ILE A 134 1.84 6.20 14.25
C ILE A 134 3.34 6.17 13.92
N ARG A 135 3.73 5.89 12.67
CA ARG A 135 5.10 6.04 12.14
C ARG A 135 5.20 5.56 10.69
N GLY A 136 5.33 6.51 9.75
CA GLY A 136 6.24 6.54 8.61
C GLY A 136 6.61 5.27 7.81
N ASN A 137 5.78 4.23 7.75
CA ASN A 137 6.13 3.04 6.97
C ASN A 137 5.66 3.18 5.52
N MET A 138 6.61 3.47 4.62
CA MET A 138 6.41 3.61 3.17
C MET A 138 5.57 2.48 2.55
N VAL A 139 5.75 1.24 3.01
CA VAL A 139 5.07 0.07 2.43
C VAL A 139 3.58 0.08 2.76
N VAL A 140 3.23 0.48 3.99
CA VAL A 140 1.83 0.58 4.40
C VAL A 140 1.15 1.78 3.74
N HIS A 141 1.88 2.88 3.53
CA HIS A 141 1.36 4.00 2.77
C HIS A 141 1.10 3.64 1.30
N ASP A 142 1.98 2.88 0.63
CA ASP A 142 1.73 2.39 -0.74
C ASP A 142 0.47 1.50 -0.82
N GLN A 143 0.22 0.72 0.23
CA GLN A 143 -1.02 -0.05 0.35
C GLN A 143 -2.24 0.87 0.43
N LEU A 144 -2.22 1.92 1.24
CA LEU A 144 -3.29 2.91 1.29
C LEU A 144 -3.48 3.58 -0.08
N CYS A 145 -2.40 4.01 -0.76
CA CYS A 145 -2.46 4.58 -2.11
C CYS A 145 -3.22 3.65 -3.06
N SER A 146 -2.83 2.38 -3.07
CA SER A 146 -3.42 1.37 -3.94
C SER A 146 -4.91 1.15 -3.66
N MET A 147 -5.36 1.26 -2.40
CA MET A 147 -6.77 1.11 -2.08
C MET A 147 -7.60 2.38 -2.41
N VAL A 148 -7.03 3.58 -2.23
CA VAL A 148 -7.71 4.84 -2.60
C VAL A 148 -7.76 5.03 -4.12
N GLU A 149 -6.73 4.63 -4.87
CA GLU A 149 -6.73 4.62 -6.35
C GLU A 149 -7.89 3.78 -6.92
N ARG A 150 -8.22 2.65 -6.28
CA ARG A 150 -9.37 1.82 -6.66
C ARG A 150 -10.72 2.40 -6.24
N SER A 151 -10.73 3.54 -5.54
CA SER A 151 -11.94 4.18 -5.02
C SER A 151 -12.74 3.26 -4.09
N ASP A 152 -12.05 2.54 -3.20
CA ASP A 152 -12.65 1.71 -2.17
C ASP A 152 -13.48 2.59 -1.21
N ARG A 153 -14.81 2.65 -1.43
CA ARG A 153 -15.71 3.62 -0.77
C ARG A 153 -15.73 3.46 0.75
N GLU A 154 -15.51 2.24 1.24
CA GLU A 154 -15.49 1.92 2.66
C GLU A 154 -14.32 2.60 3.40
N LEU A 155 -13.23 2.94 2.70
CA LEU A 155 -12.12 3.70 3.29
C LEU A 155 -12.51 5.11 3.72
N LEU A 156 -13.50 5.70 3.04
CA LEU A 156 -14.02 7.02 3.37
C LEU A 156 -15.08 6.93 4.47
N GLY A 157 -15.63 5.74 4.70
CA GLY A 157 -16.72 5.50 5.64
C GLY A 157 -18.07 6.04 5.14
N PRO A 158 -19.18 5.64 5.77
CA PRO A 158 -20.48 6.23 5.53
C PRO A 158 -20.42 7.76 5.68
N LYS A 159 -20.94 8.50 4.69
CA LYS A 159 -20.94 9.98 4.70
C LYS A 159 -19.55 10.61 4.88
N TYR A 160 -18.49 9.94 4.47
CA TYR A 160 -17.11 10.45 4.52
C TYR A 160 -16.55 10.63 5.95
N GLU A 161 -17.05 9.89 6.93
CA GLU A 161 -16.60 10.02 8.34
C GLU A 161 -15.12 9.68 8.56
N HIS A 162 -14.51 8.84 7.71
CA HIS A 162 -13.08 8.51 7.78
C HIS A 162 -12.23 9.44 6.89
N PHE A 163 -12.84 10.31 6.10
CA PHE A 163 -12.13 11.20 5.19
C PHE A 163 -11.09 12.08 5.89
N PRO A 164 -11.36 12.71 7.06
CA PRO A 164 -10.35 13.50 7.76
C PRO A 164 -9.07 12.72 8.05
N LYS A 165 -9.22 11.47 8.51
CA LYS A 165 -8.08 10.59 8.80
C LYS A 165 -7.28 10.27 7.56
N ASN A 166 -7.96 9.93 6.45
CA ASN A 166 -7.30 9.71 5.17
C ASN A 166 -6.55 10.97 4.73
N LEU A 167 -7.19 12.15 4.78
CA LEU A 167 -6.54 13.40 4.42
C LEU A 167 -5.29 13.68 5.26
N SER A 168 -5.33 13.43 6.57
CA SER A 168 -4.14 13.55 7.43
C SER A 168 -3.01 12.61 7.02
N VAL A 169 -3.30 11.35 6.66
CA VAL A 169 -2.27 10.42 6.17
C VAL A 169 -1.69 10.91 4.84
N PHE A 170 -2.53 11.38 3.92
CA PHE A 170 -2.07 11.94 2.64
C PHE A 170 -1.18 13.16 2.86
N ALA A 171 -1.57 14.06 3.78
CA ALA A 171 -0.79 15.22 4.15
C ALA A 171 0.57 14.83 4.74
N GLU A 172 0.60 13.87 5.67
CA GLU A 172 1.84 13.37 6.26
C GLU A 172 2.79 12.80 5.19
N VAL A 173 2.28 11.97 4.28
CA VAL A 173 3.10 11.33 3.25
C VAL A 173 3.59 12.32 2.18
N LEU A 174 2.72 13.24 1.74
CA LEU A 174 3.05 14.19 0.68
C LEU A 174 3.98 15.29 1.19
N CYS A 175 3.74 15.80 2.40
CA CYS A 175 4.46 16.94 2.96
C CYS A 175 5.72 16.57 3.75
N THR A 176 5.84 15.34 4.24
CA THR A 176 7.09 14.91 4.89
C THR A 176 8.15 14.59 3.84
N GLY A 177 9.43 14.82 4.18
CA GLY A 177 10.59 14.65 3.29
C GLY A 177 10.77 13.24 2.72
N LYS A 178 11.89 13.03 2.01
CA LYS A 178 12.19 11.79 1.24
C LYS A 178 12.16 10.48 2.04
N ASP A 179 12.05 10.55 3.36
CA ASP A 179 12.11 9.38 4.25
C ASP A 179 10.78 8.61 4.35
N LEU A 180 9.64 9.19 3.92
CA LEU A 180 8.31 8.57 4.10
C LEU A 180 7.61 8.08 2.82
N ALA A 181 8.06 8.48 1.64
CA ALA A 181 7.52 8.00 0.36
C ALA A 181 8.46 8.30 -0.81
N THR A 182 8.45 7.43 -1.83
CA THR A 182 9.13 7.71 -3.10
C THR A 182 8.37 8.76 -3.91
N GLU A 183 9.05 9.42 -4.85
CA GLU A 183 8.39 10.40 -5.73
C GLU A 183 7.27 9.78 -6.57
N GLU A 184 7.43 8.52 -7.00
CA GLU A 184 6.39 7.77 -7.71
C GLU A 184 5.17 7.57 -6.82
N MET A 185 5.38 7.25 -5.54
CA MET A 185 4.31 7.04 -4.59
C MET A 185 3.57 8.35 -4.28
N LYS A 186 4.30 9.45 -4.10
CA LYS A 186 3.72 10.80 -3.96
C LYS A 186 2.88 11.15 -5.19
N SER A 187 3.40 10.93 -6.39
CA SER A 187 2.66 11.15 -7.64
C SER A 187 1.34 10.36 -7.71
N ARG A 188 1.37 9.09 -7.30
CA ARG A 188 0.20 8.21 -7.23
C ARG A 188 -0.86 8.69 -6.23
N MET A 189 -0.50 9.40 -5.18
CA MET A 189 -1.45 9.95 -4.19
C MET A 189 -2.15 11.23 -4.66
N ILE A 190 -1.53 12.01 -5.55
CA ILE A 190 -2.05 13.31 -5.97
C ILE A 190 -3.36 13.18 -6.75
N ASN A 191 -3.43 12.24 -7.69
CA ASN A 191 -4.61 12.07 -8.54
C ASN A 191 -5.86 11.62 -7.76
N PRO A 192 -5.78 10.60 -6.88
CA PRO A 192 -6.87 10.27 -5.99
C PRO A 192 -7.27 11.43 -5.08
N LEU A 193 -6.33 12.19 -4.52
CA LEU A 193 -6.64 13.35 -3.69
C LEU A 193 -7.41 14.43 -4.45
N ARG A 194 -7.02 14.73 -5.70
CA ARG A 194 -7.76 15.64 -6.60
C ARG A 194 -9.16 15.12 -6.95
N ASN A 195 -9.33 13.81 -7.08
CA ASN A 195 -10.64 13.21 -7.30
C ASN A 195 -11.52 13.30 -6.05
N LEU A 196 -10.94 13.10 -4.86
CA LEU A 196 -11.63 13.30 -3.59
C LEU A 196 -12.08 14.75 -3.41
N GLN A 197 -11.27 15.73 -3.81
CA GLN A 197 -11.64 17.16 -3.77
C GLN A 197 -12.92 17.47 -4.57
N LYS A 198 -13.17 16.72 -5.65
CA LYS A 198 -14.36 16.92 -6.51
C LYS A 198 -15.60 16.15 -6.02
N THR A 199 -15.41 15.10 -5.22
CA THR A 199 -16.47 14.15 -4.85
C THR A 199 -16.94 14.31 -3.40
N VAL A 200 -16.04 14.71 -2.51
CA VAL A 200 -16.33 14.97 -1.10
C VAL A 200 -17.11 16.29 -0.97
N PRO A 201 -18.19 16.35 -0.18
CA PRO A 201 -18.93 17.59 0.08
C PRO A 201 -18.02 18.71 0.63
N ALA A 202 -18.23 19.94 0.16
CA ALA A 202 -17.38 21.08 0.51
C ALA A 202 -17.26 21.31 2.04
N ALA A 203 -18.34 21.10 2.79
CA ALA A 203 -18.33 21.22 4.26
C ALA A 203 -17.44 20.16 4.92
N THR A 204 -17.51 18.90 4.47
CA THR A 204 -16.66 17.81 4.95
C THR A 204 -15.20 18.07 4.57
N TRP A 205 -14.95 18.52 3.35
CA TRP A 205 -13.60 18.88 2.90
C TRP A 205 -13.00 19.98 3.77
N ALA A 206 -13.72 21.09 3.97
CA ALA A 206 -13.26 22.20 4.79
C ALA A 206 -13.00 21.78 6.25
N SER A 207 -13.90 20.98 6.84
CA SER A 207 -13.71 20.47 8.20
C SER A 207 -12.49 19.56 8.31
N ALA A 208 -12.24 18.69 7.33
CA ALA A 208 -11.07 17.83 7.31
C ALA A 208 -9.78 18.64 7.11
N TRP A 209 -9.83 19.64 6.22
CA TRP A 209 -8.71 20.52 5.91
C TRP A 209 -8.25 21.30 7.16
N SER A 210 -9.19 21.82 7.96
CA SER A 210 -8.88 22.56 9.19
C SER A 210 -8.20 21.74 10.29
N LEU A 211 -8.10 20.42 10.14
CA LEU A 211 -7.39 19.53 11.07
C LEU A 211 -5.91 19.36 10.69
N LEU A 212 -5.48 19.89 9.54
CA LEU A 212 -4.11 19.84 9.08
C LEU A 212 -3.23 20.89 9.77
N LEU A 213 -1.93 20.64 9.80
CA LEU A 213 -0.97 21.65 10.26
C LEU A 213 -0.80 22.74 9.20
N PRO A 214 -0.53 24.00 9.57
CA PRO A 214 -0.39 25.10 8.60
C PRO A 214 0.65 24.84 7.49
N GLN A 215 1.75 24.15 7.81
CA GLN A 215 2.73 23.74 6.80
C GLN A 215 2.16 22.72 5.81
N GLN A 216 1.37 21.75 6.29
CA GLN A 216 0.73 20.74 5.45
C GLN A 216 -0.32 21.38 4.54
N GLU A 217 -1.09 22.35 5.04
CA GLU A 217 -2.06 23.10 4.23
C GLU A 217 -1.36 23.79 3.06
N MET A 218 -0.32 24.58 3.32
CA MET A 218 0.41 25.31 2.25
C MET A 218 1.00 24.37 1.19
N GLU A 219 1.64 23.28 1.61
CA GLU A 219 2.25 22.33 0.68
C GLU A 219 1.19 21.56 -0.13
N LEU A 220 0.10 21.11 0.51
CA LEU A 220 -1.00 20.45 -0.21
C LEU A 220 -1.72 21.40 -1.15
N GLU A 221 -1.93 22.68 -0.79
CA GLU A 221 -2.46 23.69 -1.71
C GLU A 221 -1.57 23.84 -2.94
N SER A 222 -0.25 23.90 -2.76
CA SER A 222 0.70 23.95 -3.86
C SER A 222 0.59 22.72 -4.78
N ILE A 223 0.56 21.52 -4.19
CA ILE A 223 0.45 20.25 -4.92
C ILE A 223 -0.88 20.14 -5.69
N LEU A 224 -1.99 20.57 -5.09
CA LEU A 224 -3.31 20.50 -5.71
C LEU A 224 -3.53 21.57 -6.79
N SER A 225 -2.92 22.75 -6.63
CA SER A 225 -3.01 23.85 -7.60
C SER A 225 -2.12 23.67 -8.83
N HIS A 226 -1.06 22.86 -8.73
CA HIS A 226 -0.17 22.55 -9.85
C HIS A 226 -0.88 21.65 -10.89
N LYS A 227 -1.71 22.25 -11.76
CA LYS A 227 -2.36 21.57 -12.89
C LYS A 227 -1.33 21.02 -13.88
N GLU A 228 -1.77 20.05 -14.69
CA GLU A 228 -1.06 19.38 -15.78
C GLU A 228 -0.58 20.33 -16.90
N ASP A 229 0.36 21.24 -16.63
CA ASP A 229 1.03 22.02 -17.68
C ASP A 229 2.16 21.23 -18.38
N ALA A 230 2.31 19.94 -18.05
CA ALA A 230 3.30 19.06 -18.67
C ALA A 230 2.85 18.45 -20.02
N ASN A 231 1.57 18.60 -20.44
CA ASN A 231 1.06 18.05 -21.70
C ASN A 231 0.72 19.09 -22.79
N LEU A 232 1.08 20.37 -22.60
CA LEU A 232 0.87 21.43 -23.61
C LEU A 232 2.16 22.13 -24.08
N SER A 233 3.32 21.87 -23.47
CA SER A 233 4.60 22.48 -23.87
C SER A 233 5.32 21.77 -25.03
N SER A 234 4.85 20.60 -25.48
CA SER A 234 5.43 19.89 -26.64
C SER A 234 4.79 20.24 -28.00
N VAL A 235 3.76 21.10 -28.05
CA VAL A 235 3.05 21.45 -29.31
C VAL A 235 3.27 22.91 -29.76
N GLN A 236 3.97 23.76 -28.99
CA GLN A 236 4.17 25.17 -29.36
C GLN A 236 5.64 25.62 -29.54
N SER A 237 6.57 24.69 -29.77
CA SER A 237 7.91 25.02 -30.28
C SER A 237 8.05 24.53 -31.72
N GLY A 238 7.50 25.27 -32.68
CA GLY A 238 7.58 24.87 -34.08
C GLY A 238 6.87 25.77 -35.07
N ALA A 239 6.71 27.07 -34.80
CA ALA A 239 6.14 27.98 -35.79
C ALA A 239 6.68 29.40 -35.66
N LYS A 240 7.92 29.63 -36.14
CA LYS A 240 8.27 30.85 -36.90
C LYS A 240 9.71 30.82 -37.41
N LEU A 241 9.82 31.06 -38.73
CA LEU A 241 10.87 31.76 -39.48
C LEU A 241 11.48 30.92 -40.61
N GLY A 242 11.26 31.37 -41.85
CA GLY A 242 11.94 30.84 -43.03
C GLY A 242 11.27 31.29 -44.32
N GLY A 243 11.55 32.53 -44.74
CA GLY A 243 10.97 33.16 -45.93
C GLY A 243 11.33 32.49 -47.26
N ARG A 244 10.46 32.77 -48.23
CA ARG A 244 10.61 32.56 -49.68
C ARG A 244 12.06 32.66 -50.19
N LYS A 245 12.47 31.69 -51.00
CA LYS A 245 12.92 31.91 -52.39
C LYS A 245 12.98 30.57 -53.14
N GLY A 246 12.25 30.49 -54.24
CA GLY A 246 12.28 29.34 -55.14
C GLY A 246 13.54 29.29 -55.99
N ARG A 247 13.87 28.09 -56.46
CA ARG A 247 14.33 27.81 -57.84
C ARG A 247 14.38 26.31 -58.08
N LYS A 248 13.95 25.94 -59.28
CA LYS A 248 13.99 24.62 -59.92
C LYS A 248 15.38 23.99 -59.86
N LEU A 249 15.47 22.65 -59.82
CA LEU A 249 16.14 21.84 -60.86
C LEU A 249 16.11 20.32 -60.57
N LYS A 250 15.61 19.58 -61.56
CA LYS A 250 16.03 18.26 -62.08
C LYS A 250 16.58 17.19 -61.12
N GLY A 251 15.90 16.04 -61.13
CA GLY A 251 16.44 14.89 -61.87
C GLY A 251 17.02 13.71 -61.09
N ARG A 252 16.30 12.58 -61.20
CA ARG A 252 16.75 11.18 -61.35
C ARG A 252 17.50 10.45 -60.20
N ARG A 253 16.84 9.33 -59.87
CA ARG A 253 17.35 7.94 -59.67
C ARG A 253 18.20 7.66 -58.41
N GLN A 254 17.71 6.75 -57.58
CA GLN A 254 18.25 5.38 -57.51
C GLN A 254 17.28 4.43 -56.80
N LYS A 255 17.09 3.26 -57.42
CA LYS A 255 16.46 2.05 -56.84
C LYS A 255 17.51 1.33 -55.96
N LEU A 256 17.13 0.87 -54.78
CA LEU A 256 17.76 -0.25 -54.08
C LEU A 256 16.61 -1.17 -53.61
N ILE A 257 16.31 -2.25 -54.33
CA ILE A 257 16.81 -3.63 -54.11
C ILE A 257 16.37 -4.18 -52.74
N LEU A 258 15.26 -4.93 -52.77
CA LEU A 258 14.87 -5.91 -51.77
C LEU A 258 15.86 -7.10 -51.83
N ARG A 259 16.42 -7.48 -50.69
CA ARG A 259 16.97 -8.82 -50.47
C ARG A 259 16.03 -9.60 -49.55
N LYS A 260 15.86 -10.86 -49.95
CA LYS A 260 15.17 -11.95 -49.27
C LYS A 260 15.77 -12.22 -47.89
#